data_AF-A0A356X7I6-F1
#
_entry.id   AF-A0A356X7I6-F1
#
_cell.length_a   1.000
_cell.length_b   1.000
_cell.length_c   1.000
_cell.angle_alpha   90.00
_cell.angle_beta   90.00
_cell.angle_gamma   90.00
#
_symmetry.space_group_name_H-M   'P 1'
#
loop_
_entity.id
_entity.type
_entity.pdbx_description
1 polymer ?
#
loop_
_entity_poly.entity_id
_entity_poly.type
_entity_poly.pdbx_seq_one_letter_code
_entity_poly.pdbx_strand_id
1 'polypeptide(L)'
;MEATEAKNVSDEFFVAVRNGKTTFGELSSAIGRVAPLAAATNTELSEVLAATAALTSSGLNTAESMTALRGILQKIIKPTEQAKKEAEDLGIEFNQSALEAQGLQGFLENVAEAAGGNSESIGKLFEDVEAFNGVLSLTGSASSAFNKNLGDMEEAAGTTDEALSKVEQNLSKIWETTKNRVNGVLIKLGKTVLPIVGSALSAFNKTLQES
;
A
#
# COMPACT_ATOMS: atom_id res chain seq x y z
N MET A 1 14.85 5.07 -17.57
CA MET A 1 13.83 4.00 -17.57
C MET A 1 13.73 3.46 -18.98
N GLU A 2 13.80 2.15 -19.12
CA GLU A 2 13.51 1.49 -20.40
C GLU A 2 11.98 1.50 -20.61
N ALA A 3 11.55 1.60 -21.86
CA ALA A 3 10.15 1.75 -22.28
C ALA A 3 9.18 0.68 -21.69
N THR A 4 9.71 -0.41 -21.14
CA THR A 4 8.98 -1.52 -20.50
C THR A 4 8.25 -1.11 -19.22
N GLU A 5 8.83 -0.25 -18.39
CA GLU A 5 8.27 0.09 -17.06
C GLU A 5 7.11 1.10 -17.16
N ALA A 6 7.14 1.99 -18.16
CA ALA A 6 6.06 2.93 -18.44
C ALA A 6 4.85 2.24 -19.10
N LYS A 7 5.10 1.24 -19.96
CA LYS A 7 4.08 0.44 -20.64
C LYS A 7 3.22 -0.33 -19.63
N ASN A 8 3.85 -0.93 -18.62
CA ASN A 8 3.14 -1.69 -17.57
C ASN A 8 2.19 -0.83 -16.74
N VAL A 9 2.53 0.41 -16.42
CA VAL A 9 1.66 1.29 -15.62
C VAL A 9 0.35 1.61 -16.37
N SER A 10 0.41 1.84 -17.68
CA SER A 10 -0.80 2.12 -18.46
C SER A 10 -1.73 0.90 -18.50
N ASP A 11 -1.16 -0.29 -18.64
CA ASP A 11 -1.89 -1.56 -18.58
C ASP A 11 -2.60 -1.73 -17.22
N GLU A 12 -1.91 -1.48 -16.11
CA GLU A 12 -2.50 -1.57 -14.77
C GLU A 12 -3.66 -0.60 -14.57
N PHE A 13 -3.52 0.67 -15.00
CA PHE A 13 -4.62 1.64 -14.94
C PHE A 13 -5.79 1.23 -15.83
N PHE A 14 -5.52 0.68 -17.02
CA PHE A 14 -6.57 0.19 -17.90
C PHE A 14 -7.34 -0.97 -17.27
N VAL A 15 -6.64 -1.94 -16.68
CA VAL A 15 -7.26 -3.05 -15.93
C VAL A 15 -8.07 -2.52 -14.76
N ALA A 16 -7.56 -1.54 -14.01
CA ALA A 16 -8.28 -0.96 -12.88
C ALA A 16 -9.59 -0.29 -13.30
N VAL A 17 -9.57 0.46 -14.41
CA VAL A 17 -10.77 1.08 -14.99
C VAL A 17 -11.74 0.04 -15.55
N ARG A 18 -11.22 -0.99 -16.22
CA ARG A 18 -12.02 -2.08 -16.80
C ARG A 18 -12.74 -2.88 -15.72
N ASN A 19 -12.04 -3.23 -14.64
CA ASN A 19 -12.54 -4.13 -13.61
C ASN A 19 -13.28 -3.40 -12.49
N GLY A 20 -12.97 -2.13 -12.27
CA GLY A 20 -13.58 -1.29 -11.23
C GLY A 20 -14.80 -0.51 -11.70
N LYS A 21 -15.36 0.27 -10.77
CA LYS A 21 -16.34 1.34 -11.06
C LYS A 21 -15.65 2.68 -10.92
N THR A 22 -14.69 2.91 -11.81
CA THR A 22 -13.80 4.08 -11.79
C THR A 22 -13.44 4.51 -13.21
N THR A 23 -12.75 5.64 -13.33
CA THR A 23 -12.26 6.19 -14.59
C THR A 23 -10.80 6.62 -14.45
N PHE A 24 -10.09 6.75 -15.57
CA PHE A 24 -8.73 7.27 -15.58
C PHE A 24 -8.62 8.63 -14.89
N GLY A 25 -9.59 9.53 -15.11
CA GLY A 25 -9.60 10.87 -14.50
C GLY A 25 -9.72 10.81 -12.98
N GLU A 26 -10.61 9.97 -12.46
CA GLU A 26 -10.79 9.79 -11.02
C GLU A 26 -9.55 9.17 -10.38
N LEU A 27 -9.01 8.08 -10.95
CA LEU A 27 -7.78 7.45 -10.46
C LEU A 27 -6.62 8.44 -10.46
N SER A 28 -6.43 9.17 -11.57
CA SER A 28 -5.38 10.19 -11.70
C SER A 28 -5.47 11.28 -10.65
N SER A 29 -6.69 11.73 -10.33
CA SER A 29 -6.92 12.78 -9.35
C SER A 29 -6.75 12.31 -7.90
N ALA A 30 -6.98 11.02 -7.64
CA ALA A 30 -7.00 10.46 -6.29
C ALA A 30 -5.72 9.70 -5.91
N ILE A 31 -4.94 9.21 -6.88
CA ILE A 31 -3.74 8.40 -6.65
C ILE A 31 -2.70 9.13 -5.79
N GLY A 32 -2.61 10.46 -5.91
CA GLY A 32 -1.71 11.28 -5.11
C GLY A 32 -1.97 11.23 -3.60
N ARG A 33 -3.15 10.76 -3.16
CA ARG A 33 -3.51 10.61 -1.74
C ARG A 33 -2.78 9.45 -1.08
N VAL A 34 -2.56 8.37 -1.83
CA VAL A 34 -1.99 7.10 -1.35
C VAL A 34 -0.55 6.90 -1.82
N ALA A 35 -0.17 7.46 -2.98
CA ALA A 35 1.14 7.25 -3.60
C ALA A 35 2.34 7.46 -2.67
N PRO A 36 2.40 8.51 -1.82
CA PRO A 36 3.53 8.69 -0.92
C PRO A 36 3.66 7.58 0.13
N LEU A 37 2.53 7.05 0.62
CA LEU A 37 2.53 5.97 1.60
C LEU A 37 2.89 4.64 0.93
N ALA A 38 2.30 4.34 -0.23
CA ALA A 38 2.63 3.14 -1.00
C ALA A 38 4.12 3.09 -1.36
N ALA A 39 4.70 4.22 -1.78
CA ALA A 39 6.14 4.31 -2.00
C ALA A 39 6.96 4.13 -0.71
N ALA A 40 6.46 4.58 0.43
CA ALA A 40 7.14 4.43 1.72
C ALA A 40 7.08 3.01 2.27
N THR A 41 6.01 2.27 1.97
CA THR A 41 5.80 0.86 2.35
C THR A 41 6.23 -0.13 1.28
N ASN A 42 6.83 0.36 0.19
CA ASN A 42 7.17 -0.43 -1.00
C ASN A 42 5.98 -1.25 -1.57
N THR A 43 4.75 -0.77 -1.35
CA THR A 43 3.54 -1.33 -1.96
C THR A 43 3.50 -0.97 -3.43
N GLU A 44 3.24 -1.96 -4.27
CA GLU A 44 3.25 -1.78 -5.71
C GLU A 44 2.05 -0.97 -6.21
N LEU A 45 2.20 -0.36 -7.38
CA LEU A 45 1.11 0.40 -7.99
C LEU A 45 -0.04 -0.54 -8.39
N SER A 46 0.29 -1.70 -8.94
CA SER A 46 -0.61 -2.81 -9.23
C SER A 46 -1.49 -3.16 -8.03
N GLU A 47 -0.91 -3.26 -6.83
CA GLU A 47 -1.65 -3.56 -5.60
C GLU A 47 -2.64 -2.45 -5.22
N VAL A 48 -2.21 -1.20 -5.30
CA VAL A 48 -3.08 -0.03 -5.04
C VAL A 48 -4.23 0.04 -6.03
N LEU A 49 -3.95 -0.18 -7.32
CA LEU A 49 -4.94 -0.12 -8.39
C LEU A 49 -5.89 -1.32 -8.35
N ALA A 50 -5.38 -2.53 -8.08
CA ALA A 50 -6.18 -3.75 -7.97
C ALA A 50 -7.13 -3.68 -6.77
N ALA A 51 -6.65 -3.18 -5.63
CA ALA A 51 -7.47 -2.96 -4.45
C ALA A 51 -8.52 -1.86 -4.70
N THR A 52 -8.14 -0.77 -5.38
CA THR A 52 -9.10 0.27 -5.77
C THR A 52 -10.19 -0.26 -6.70
N ALA A 53 -9.82 -1.05 -7.70
CA ALA A 53 -10.79 -1.67 -8.60
C ALA A 53 -11.74 -2.61 -7.86
N ALA A 54 -11.23 -3.40 -6.91
CA ALA A 54 -12.03 -4.28 -6.07
C ALA A 54 -13.00 -3.50 -5.16
N LEU A 55 -12.51 -2.48 -4.45
CA LEU A 55 -13.31 -1.62 -3.58
C LEU A 55 -14.40 -0.88 -4.37
N THR A 56 -14.06 -0.33 -5.53
CA THR A 56 -15.03 0.39 -6.35
C THR A 56 -16.09 -0.52 -6.95
N SER A 57 -15.71 -1.72 -7.38
CA SER A 57 -16.67 -2.74 -7.82
C SER A 57 -17.62 -3.20 -6.70
N SER A 58 -17.18 -3.05 -5.44
CA SER A 58 -17.95 -3.40 -4.24
C SER A 58 -18.77 -2.23 -3.67
N GLY A 59 -18.81 -1.08 -4.35
CA GLY A 59 -19.72 0.02 -4.06
C GLY A 59 -19.10 1.27 -3.42
N LEU A 60 -17.79 1.28 -3.13
CA LEU A 60 -17.10 2.52 -2.74
C LEU A 60 -16.84 3.38 -3.99
N ASN A 61 -16.78 4.70 -3.83
CA ASN A 61 -16.26 5.52 -4.92
C ASN A 61 -14.72 5.53 -4.95
N THR A 62 -14.13 6.03 -6.04
CA THR A 62 -12.68 6.04 -6.23
C THR A 62 -11.93 6.81 -5.13
N ALA A 63 -12.47 7.94 -4.68
CA ALA A 63 -11.84 8.78 -3.67
C ALA A 63 -11.89 8.16 -2.27
N GLU A 64 -13.00 7.50 -1.94
CA GLU A 64 -13.17 6.70 -0.72
C GLU A 64 -12.20 5.52 -0.71
N SER A 65 -12.11 4.80 -1.83
CA SER A 65 -11.20 3.64 -1.98
C SER A 65 -9.75 4.05 -1.75
N MET A 66 -9.30 5.16 -2.35
CA MET A 66 -7.95 5.69 -2.15
C MET A 66 -7.72 6.19 -0.70
N THR A 67 -8.76 6.73 -0.05
CA THR A 67 -8.69 7.15 1.36
C THR A 67 -8.56 5.94 2.28
N ALA A 68 -9.33 4.88 2.05
CA ALA A 68 -9.26 3.63 2.78
C ALA A 68 -7.87 3.01 2.68
N LEU A 69 -7.32 2.91 1.45
CA LEU A 69 -5.97 2.40 1.22
C LEU A 69 -4.89 3.24 1.92
N ARG A 70 -5.02 4.57 1.85
CA ARG A 70 -4.14 5.48 2.60
C ARG A 70 -4.19 5.20 4.10
N GLY A 71 -5.39 5.02 4.66
CA GLY A 71 -5.59 4.68 6.08
C GLY A 71 -4.95 3.35 6.44
N ILE A 72 -5.15 2.31 5.63
CA ILE A 72 -4.55 0.98 5.80
C ILE A 72 -3.02 1.09 5.88
N LEU A 73 -2.39 1.68 4.86
CA LEU A 73 -0.93 1.83 4.81
C LEU A 73 -0.41 2.68 5.98
N GLN A 74 -1.14 3.73 6.37
CA GLN A 74 -0.77 4.55 7.51
C GLN A 74 -0.75 3.76 8.82
N LYS A 75 -1.74 2.88 9.05
CA LYS A 75 -1.82 2.05 10.26
C LYS A 75 -0.73 0.99 10.32
N ILE A 76 -0.27 0.50 9.18
CA ILE A 76 0.85 -0.44 9.09
C ILE A 76 2.19 0.27 9.39
N ILE A 77 2.41 1.48 8.86
CA ILE A 77 3.65 2.25 9.10
C ILE A 77 3.72 2.74 10.55
N LYS A 78 2.59 3.18 11.09
CA LYS A 78 2.50 3.79 12.42
C LYS A 78 1.35 3.16 13.20
N PRO A 79 1.50 1.90 13.66
CA PRO A 79 0.48 1.25 14.46
C PRO A 79 0.32 1.95 15.80
N THR A 80 -0.91 2.01 16.29
CA THR A 80 -1.21 2.47 17.66
C THR A 80 -0.72 1.42 18.66
N GLU A 81 -0.58 1.79 19.93
CA GLU A 81 -0.24 0.82 20.98
C GLU A 81 -1.30 -0.27 21.10
N GLN A 82 -2.57 0.08 20.84
CA GLN A 82 -3.67 -0.89 20.80
C GLN A 82 -3.54 -1.85 19.62
N ALA A 83 -3.23 -1.36 18.42
CA ALA A 83 -2.99 -2.21 17.26
C ALA A 83 -1.80 -3.14 17.46
N LYS A 84 -0.70 -2.66 18.06
CA LYS A 84 0.46 -3.50 18.40
C LYS A 84 0.09 -4.63 19.35
N LYS A 85 -0.62 -4.30 20.43
CA LYS A 85 -1.07 -5.29 21.42
C LYS A 85 -1.99 -6.32 20.79
N GLU A 86 -2.97 -5.88 20.00
CA GLU A 86 -3.86 -6.81 19.31
C GLU A 86 -3.08 -7.71 18.34
N ALA A 87 -2.12 -7.17 17.60
CA ALA A 87 -1.26 -7.97 16.71
C ALA A 87 -0.43 -9.02 17.48
N GLU A 88 0.10 -8.68 18.65
CA GLU A 88 0.78 -9.60 19.56
C GLU A 88 -0.17 -10.70 20.07
N ASP A 89 -1.38 -10.32 20.51
CA ASP A 89 -2.40 -11.25 20.99
C ASP A 89 -2.87 -12.21 19.89
N LEU A 90 -2.89 -11.75 18.63
CA LEU A 90 -3.21 -12.54 17.44
C LEU A 90 -2.00 -13.33 16.89
N GLY A 91 -0.78 -13.06 17.37
CA GLY A 91 0.44 -13.73 16.91
C GLY A 91 0.88 -13.35 15.49
N ILE A 92 0.56 -12.14 15.02
CA ILE A 92 0.92 -11.66 13.68
C ILE A 92 1.92 -10.51 13.71
N GLU A 93 2.76 -10.43 12.68
CA GLU A 93 3.60 -9.27 12.43
C GLU A 93 2.79 -8.16 11.76
N PHE A 94 2.46 -7.11 12.49
CA PHE A 94 1.72 -5.95 11.97
C PHE A 94 2.65 -4.75 11.76
N ASN A 95 3.49 -4.84 10.73
CA ASN A 95 4.50 -3.83 10.43
C ASN A 95 4.82 -3.78 8.92
N GLN A 96 5.64 -2.82 8.52
CA GLN A 96 6.06 -2.65 7.13
C GLN A 96 6.79 -3.88 6.55
N SER A 97 7.66 -4.54 7.32
CA SER A 97 8.40 -5.71 6.85
C SER A 97 7.48 -6.87 6.47
N ALA A 98 6.43 -7.10 7.27
CA ALA A 98 5.43 -8.11 6.98
C ALA A 98 4.63 -7.77 5.72
N LEU A 99 4.25 -6.49 5.55
CA LEU A 99 3.59 -6.01 4.33
C LEU A 99 4.48 -6.21 3.09
N GLU A 100 5.76 -5.88 3.17
CA GLU A 100 6.71 -6.08 2.06
C GLU A 100 6.91 -7.57 1.72
N ALA A 101 6.91 -8.44 2.72
CA ALA A 101 7.10 -9.87 2.53
C ALA A 101 5.86 -10.57 1.95
N GLN A 102 4.66 -10.11 2.30
CA GLN A 102 3.39 -10.77 1.96
C GLN A 102 2.66 -10.13 0.77
N GLY A 103 3.03 -8.89 0.42
CA GLY A 103 2.18 -8.04 -0.41
C GLY A 103 0.93 -7.59 0.33
N LEU A 104 0.25 -6.57 -0.17
CA LEU A 104 -0.94 -5.99 0.45
C LEU A 104 -2.09 -7.01 0.56
N GLN A 105 -2.33 -7.83 -0.47
CA GLN A 105 -3.39 -8.82 -0.45
C GLN A 105 -3.10 -9.92 0.57
N GLY A 106 -1.92 -10.52 0.55
CA GLY A 106 -1.53 -11.55 1.51
C GLY A 106 -1.47 -11.02 2.95
N PHE A 107 -1.00 -9.79 3.15
CA PHE A 107 -0.97 -9.16 4.46
C PHE A 107 -2.38 -8.99 5.04
N LEU A 108 -3.32 -8.47 4.25
CA LEU A 108 -4.69 -8.27 4.72
C LEU A 108 -5.41 -9.60 4.96
N GLU A 109 -5.15 -10.63 4.16
CA GLU A 109 -5.68 -11.98 4.39
C GLU A 109 -5.15 -12.60 5.68
N ASN A 110 -3.85 -12.51 5.94
CA ASN A 110 -3.24 -12.95 7.19
C ASN A 110 -3.88 -12.25 8.40
N VAL A 111 -4.08 -10.93 8.32
CA VAL A 111 -4.78 -10.18 9.37
C VAL A 111 -6.20 -10.68 9.59
N ALA A 112 -6.97 -10.88 8.52
CA ALA A 112 -8.35 -11.34 8.63
C ALA A 112 -8.47 -12.79 9.15
N GLU A 113 -7.56 -13.66 8.73
CA GLU A 113 -7.47 -15.05 9.20
C GLU A 113 -7.11 -15.11 10.68
N ALA A 114 -6.08 -14.36 11.10
CA ALA A 114 -5.67 -14.31 12.50
C ALA A 114 -6.78 -13.73 13.39
N ALA A 115 -7.48 -12.68 12.91
CA ALA A 115 -8.65 -12.15 13.60
C ALA A 115 -9.86 -13.12 13.59
N GLY A 116 -9.83 -14.21 12.82
CA GLY A 116 -10.92 -15.18 12.70
C GLY A 116 -12.23 -14.55 12.20
N GLY A 117 -12.14 -13.48 11.40
CA GLY A 117 -13.30 -12.67 11.00
C GLY A 117 -13.91 -11.81 12.11
N ASN A 118 -13.25 -11.69 13.28
CA ASN A 118 -13.70 -10.83 14.36
C ASN A 118 -13.52 -9.34 13.99
N SER A 119 -14.64 -8.67 13.71
CA SER A 119 -14.65 -7.24 13.40
C SER A 119 -14.13 -6.37 14.54
N GLU A 120 -14.21 -6.81 15.79
CA GLU A 120 -13.63 -6.08 16.92
C GLU A 120 -12.11 -6.07 16.82
N SER A 121 -11.47 -7.23 16.59
CA SER A 121 -10.02 -7.36 16.42
C SER A 121 -9.52 -6.54 15.23
N ILE A 122 -10.21 -6.63 14.08
CA ILE A 122 -9.89 -5.80 12.92
C ILE A 122 -10.02 -4.31 13.24
N GLY A 123 -11.04 -3.91 14.01
CA GLY A 123 -11.23 -2.52 14.45
C GLY A 123 -10.14 -2.02 15.41
N LYS A 124 -9.54 -2.91 16.21
CA LYS A 124 -8.39 -2.56 17.07
C LYS A 124 -7.10 -2.37 16.27
N LEU A 125 -6.91 -3.15 15.20
CA LEU A 125 -5.78 -3.01 14.28
C LEU A 125 -5.94 -1.77 13.38
N PHE A 126 -7.17 -1.48 12.96
CA PHE A 126 -7.51 -0.39 12.05
C PHE A 126 -8.59 0.50 12.67
N GLU A 127 -8.23 1.31 13.67
CA GLU A 127 -9.18 2.21 14.35
C GLU A 127 -9.75 3.33 13.46
N ASP A 128 -9.18 3.54 12.28
CA ASP A 128 -9.66 4.51 11.29
C ASP A 128 -10.83 3.90 10.51
N VAL A 129 -11.97 4.60 10.46
CA VAL A 129 -13.22 4.05 9.92
C VAL A 129 -13.08 3.69 8.43
N GLU A 130 -12.39 4.53 7.67
CA GLU A 130 -12.12 4.31 6.26
C GLU A 130 -11.19 3.10 6.05
N ALA A 131 -10.11 3.01 6.83
CA ALA A 131 -9.22 1.85 6.80
C ALA A 131 -9.95 0.56 7.18
N PHE A 132 -10.70 0.58 8.29
CA PHE A 132 -11.50 -0.53 8.78
C PHE A 132 -12.47 -1.06 7.71
N ASN A 133 -13.26 -0.17 7.11
CA ASN A 133 -14.20 -0.53 6.05
C ASN A 133 -13.47 -1.05 4.81
N GLY A 134 -12.32 -0.46 4.47
CA GLY A 134 -11.46 -0.94 3.40
C GLY A 134 -10.98 -2.37 3.63
N VAL A 135 -10.47 -2.67 4.82
CA VAL A 135 -10.00 -4.01 5.21
C VAL A 135 -11.15 -5.01 5.15
N LEU A 136 -12.29 -4.72 5.80
CA LEU A 136 -13.44 -5.62 5.77
C LEU A 136 -13.93 -5.94 4.35
N SER A 137 -13.91 -4.95 3.46
CA SER A 137 -14.28 -5.16 2.06
C SER A 137 -13.24 -6.02 1.35
N LEU A 138 -11.95 -5.66 1.45
CA LEU A 138 -10.84 -6.34 0.77
C LEU A 138 -10.56 -7.75 1.28
N THR A 139 -10.96 -8.10 2.50
CA THR A 139 -10.82 -9.45 3.07
C THR A 139 -12.14 -10.21 3.08
N GLY A 140 -13.25 -9.55 2.80
CA GLY A 140 -14.59 -10.12 2.67
C GLY A 140 -15.05 -10.14 1.22
N SER A 141 -16.09 -9.35 0.91
CA SER A 141 -16.79 -9.41 -0.39
C SER A 141 -15.92 -9.06 -1.59
N ALA A 142 -14.88 -8.23 -1.41
CA ALA A 142 -14.00 -7.78 -2.48
C ALA A 142 -12.71 -8.61 -2.59
N SER A 143 -12.45 -9.56 -1.69
CA SER A 143 -11.19 -10.35 -1.68
C SER A 143 -10.94 -11.07 -3.00
N SER A 144 -11.93 -11.82 -3.50
CA SER A 144 -11.79 -12.53 -4.77
C SER A 144 -11.58 -11.57 -5.96
N ALA A 145 -12.24 -10.41 -5.95
CA ALA A 145 -12.04 -9.39 -6.98
C ALA A 145 -10.63 -8.78 -6.88
N PHE A 146 -10.11 -8.55 -5.67
CA PHE A 146 -8.76 -8.03 -5.46
C PHE A 146 -7.71 -8.99 -5.99
N ASN A 147 -7.78 -10.28 -5.62
CA ASN A 147 -6.86 -11.30 -6.11
C ASN A 147 -6.93 -11.45 -7.64
N LYS A 148 -8.15 -11.49 -8.21
CA LYS A 148 -8.33 -11.52 -9.66
C LYS A 148 -7.71 -10.30 -10.35
N ASN A 149 -7.91 -9.11 -9.79
CA ASN A 149 -7.39 -7.88 -10.39
C ASN A 149 -5.85 -7.86 -10.40
N LEU A 150 -5.20 -8.41 -9.38
CA LEU A 150 -3.74 -8.59 -9.38
C LEU A 150 -3.28 -9.47 -10.54
N GLY A 151 -3.92 -10.64 -10.72
CA GLY A 151 -3.61 -11.54 -11.84
C GLY A 151 -3.86 -10.89 -13.20
N ASP A 152 -5.00 -10.21 -13.38
CA ASP A 152 -5.32 -9.49 -14.62
C ASP A 152 -4.29 -8.39 -14.93
N MET A 153 -3.71 -7.74 -13.91
CA MET A 153 -2.68 -6.70 -14.09
C MET A 153 -1.33 -7.29 -14.49
N GLU A 154 -0.95 -8.42 -13.90
CA GLU A 154 0.25 -9.16 -14.27
C GLU A 154 0.17 -9.65 -15.73
N GLU A 155 -0.98 -10.19 -16.14
CA GLU A 155 -1.22 -10.65 -17.52
C GLU A 155 -1.28 -9.52 -18.55
N ALA A 156 -1.73 -8.33 -18.14
CA ALA A 156 -1.89 -7.19 -19.05
C ALA A 156 -0.57 -6.51 -19.42
N ALA A 157 0.55 -6.85 -18.78
CA ALA A 157 1.85 -6.26 -19.03
C ALA A 157 2.23 -6.32 -20.52
N GLY A 158 2.32 -5.15 -21.15
CA GLY A 158 2.72 -4.99 -22.54
C GLY A 158 1.57 -4.99 -23.56
N THR A 159 0.31 -4.90 -23.12
CA THR A 159 -0.88 -5.07 -24.00
C THR A 159 -1.53 -3.78 -24.50
N THR A 160 -1.17 -2.61 -23.96
CA THR A 160 -1.87 -1.35 -24.29
C THR A 160 -1.44 -0.71 -25.63
N ASP A 161 -2.45 -0.24 -26.37
CA ASP A 161 -2.35 0.44 -27.67
C ASP A 161 -1.78 1.86 -27.58
N GLU A 162 -1.15 2.34 -28.66
CA GLU A 162 -0.55 3.69 -28.79
C GLU A 162 -1.53 4.84 -28.46
N ALA A 163 -2.85 4.64 -28.57
CA ALA A 163 -3.84 5.68 -28.26
C ALA A 163 -3.97 6.00 -26.75
N LEU A 164 -3.67 5.05 -25.87
CA LEU A 164 -3.70 5.21 -24.41
C LEU A 164 -2.37 5.76 -23.84
N SER A 165 -1.30 5.71 -24.64
CA SER A 165 0.06 6.16 -24.26
C SER A 165 0.20 7.66 -23.94
N LYS A 166 -0.78 8.49 -24.28
CA LYS A 166 -0.75 9.93 -23.97
C LYS A 166 -1.20 10.24 -22.54
N VAL A 167 -2.00 9.36 -21.94
CA VAL A 167 -2.40 9.46 -20.52
C VAL A 167 -1.31 8.84 -19.63
N GLU A 168 -0.64 7.79 -20.13
CA GLU A 168 0.53 7.08 -19.55
C GLU A 168 1.62 8.02 -19.03
N GLN A 169 2.10 8.95 -19.86
CA GLN A 169 3.31 9.73 -19.53
C GLN A 169 3.17 10.59 -18.28
N ASN A 170 1.96 11.05 -17.95
CA ASN A 170 1.75 11.88 -16.77
C ASN A 170 1.66 11.02 -15.51
N LEU A 171 1.00 9.87 -15.56
CA LEU A 171 0.74 9.03 -14.38
C LEU A 171 1.97 8.22 -13.97
N SER A 172 2.64 7.57 -14.92
CA SER A 172 3.89 6.86 -14.68
C SER A 172 4.94 7.81 -14.09
N LYS A 173 5.01 9.03 -14.64
CA LYS A 173 5.90 10.07 -14.14
C LYS A 173 5.52 10.56 -12.75
N ILE A 174 4.23 10.68 -12.42
CA ILE A 174 3.78 11.03 -11.05
C ILE A 174 4.21 9.94 -10.06
N TRP A 175 4.00 8.66 -10.40
CA TRP A 175 4.36 7.54 -9.54
C TRP A 175 5.87 7.43 -9.35
N GLU A 176 6.64 7.48 -10.45
CA GLU A 176 8.10 7.44 -10.42
C GLU A 176 8.68 8.62 -9.65
N THR A 177 8.19 9.84 -9.89
CA THR A 177 8.63 11.03 -9.16
C THR A 177 8.33 10.90 -7.66
N THR A 178 7.21 10.26 -7.30
CA THR A 178 6.85 10.01 -5.90
C THR A 178 7.80 9.01 -5.25
N LYS A 179 8.06 7.86 -5.88
CA LYS A 179 9.05 6.88 -5.43
C LYS A 179 10.43 7.51 -5.26
N ASN A 180 10.90 8.27 -6.25
CA ASN A 180 12.19 8.94 -6.21
C ASN A 180 12.28 9.97 -5.07
N ARG A 181 11.21 10.73 -4.82
CA ARG A 181 11.15 11.70 -3.71
C ARG A 181 11.15 11.00 -2.35
N VAL A 182 10.39 9.94 -2.18
CA VAL A 182 10.34 9.16 -0.93
C VAL A 182 11.68 8.51 -0.65
N ASN A 183 12.31 7.87 -1.65
CA ASN A 183 13.68 7.36 -1.53
C ASN A 183 14.67 8.45 -1.14
N GLY A 184 14.57 9.64 -1.73
CA GLY A 184 15.39 10.80 -1.35
C GLY A 184 15.16 11.26 0.11
N VAL A 185 13.93 11.19 0.61
CA VAL A 185 13.59 11.52 2.01
C VAL A 185 14.10 10.43 2.97
N LEU A 186 13.91 9.15 2.64
CA LEU A 186 14.40 8.02 3.42
C LEU A 186 15.94 8.03 3.50
N ILE A 187 16.64 8.33 2.40
CA ILE A 187 18.10 8.49 2.39
C ILE A 187 18.54 9.68 3.27
N LYS A 188 17.82 10.80 3.23
CA LYS A 188 18.12 11.96 4.09
C LYS A 188 17.89 11.65 5.57
N LEU A 189 16.76 11.02 5.90
CA LEU A 189 16.46 10.56 7.26
C LEU A 189 17.50 9.55 7.74
N GLY A 190 17.85 8.56 6.93
CA GLY A 190 18.91 7.60 7.22
C GLY A 190 20.25 8.29 7.50
N LYS A 191 20.69 9.22 6.63
CA LYS A 191 21.94 9.98 6.84
C LYS A 191 21.92 10.88 8.08
N THR A 192 20.76 11.37 8.52
CA THR A 192 20.64 12.22 9.72
C THR A 192 20.45 11.39 11.00
N VAL A 193 19.74 10.27 10.94
CA VAL A 193 19.40 9.42 12.09
C VAL A 193 20.51 8.40 12.39
N LEU A 194 21.14 7.81 11.36
CA LEU A 194 22.23 6.82 11.54
C LEU A 194 23.38 7.33 12.42
N PRO A 195 23.88 8.58 12.27
CA PRO A 195 24.93 9.10 13.16
C PRO A 195 24.46 9.26 14.61
N ILE A 196 23.20 9.61 14.83
CA ILE A 196 22.62 9.79 16.16
C ILE A 196 22.46 8.43 16.85
N VAL A 197 21.93 7.44 16.14
CA VAL A 197 21.82 6.06 16.63
C VAL A 197 23.20 5.45 16.88
N GLY A 198 24.16 5.65 15.97
CA GLY A 198 25.55 5.21 16.17
C GLY A 198 26.23 5.88 17.37
N SER A 199 25.97 7.17 17.60
CA SER A 199 26.47 7.90 18.76
C SER A 199 25.83 7.42 20.06
N ALA A 200 24.53 7.13 20.06
CA ALA A 200 23.83 6.57 21.22
C ALA A 200 24.29 5.14 21.55
N LEU A 201 24.47 4.29 20.53
CA LEU A 201 24.97 2.92 20.70
C LEU A 201 26.42 2.89 21.17
N SER A 202 27.28 3.77 20.65
CA SER A 202 28.67 3.86 21.11
C SER A 202 28.78 4.42 22.52
N ALA A 203 27.95 5.41 22.89
CA ALA A 203 27.87 5.91 24.26
C ALA A 203 27.40 4.81 25.23
N PHE A 204 26.35 4.06 24.86
CA PHE A 204 25.83 2.95 25.65
C PHE A 204 26.86 1.81 25.83
N ASN A 205 27.54 1.42 24.75
CA ASN A 205 28.57 0.38 24.82
C ASN A 205 29.79 0.82 25.67
N LYS A 206 30.13 2.11 25.64
CA LYS A 206 31.19 2.66 26.49
C LYS A 206 30.82 2.62 27.98
N THR A 207 29.57 2.96 28.32
CA THR A 207 29.09 2.90 29.72
C THR A 207 29.06 1.46 30.25
N LEU A 208 28.74 0.46 29.41
CA LEU A 208 28.79 -0.95 29.80
C LEU A 208 30.20 -1.50 29.97
N GLN A 209 31.22 -0.94 29.32
CA GLN A 209 32.62 -1.34 29.50
C GLN A 209 33.30 -0.68 30.70
N GLU A 210 32.76 0.45 31.18
CA GLU A 210 33.25 1.17 32.37
C GLU A 210 32.51 0.75 33.67
N SER A 211 31.56 -0.19 33.58
CA SER A 211 30.82 -0.83 34.70
C SER A 211 31.39 -2.21 35.02
#